data_AF-K3W6J2-F1
#
_entry.id   AF-K3W6J2-F1
#
_cell.length_a   1.000
_cell.length_b   1.000
_cell.length_c   1.000
_cell.angle_alpha   90.00
_cell.angle_beta   90.00
_cell.angle_gamma   90.00
#
_symmetry.space_group_name_H-M   'P 1'
#
loop_
_entity.id
_entity.type
_entity.pdbx_description
1 polymer ?
#
loop_
_entity_poly.entity_id
_entity_poly.type
_entity_poly.pdbx_seq_one_letter_code
_entity_poly.pdbx_strand_id
1 'polypeptide(L)'
;MNGGSLLILDARSKEQQEAVAGDRTLKIAGFDMDGTWIETKSGKRFAKDVDDWKWLHPTLVKAKLEELVKAGFEIVLFSNQNGIAKGNVTAKEVKKKVETIVTKLNLPVLALLATQNDLMRKPRLGGWQEMLKILGVKSPNQQVDMTESFYCGDAAGRPKITGRNKDFAVTDYKFALNIGVKFHTPEDLFLKSKQRIHTHTDMWEIGFDPRSLCDFKLGLLDPPTTEMTKPDQEIIVLVGSPASGKSFFSKTHFSSYTIVNQDELGTLTNCKKKCMEALARKKSVLVDSTNRDQRARSEWISIAKQQNLPIRCFEMDVPKPLAMHLNTYRSVTEDKKIPDIAIHTFYKNFVPPQITEGFTEIVKVRFQIQQGQLSPEKYKLLCSFL
;
A
#
# COMPACT_ATOMS: atom_id res chain seq x y z
N MET A 1 -0.31 18.30 19.73
CA MET A 1 -0.53 16.91 19.27
C MET A 1 0.10 16.79 17.90
N ASN A 2 0.94 15.78 17.68
CA ASN A 2 1.69 15.58 16.43
C ASN A 2 0.72 15.34 15.26
N GLY A 3 0.24 16.41 14.62
CA GLY A 3 -0.32 16.31 13.28
C GLY A 3 0.77 15.70 12.41
N GLY A 4 0.47 14.56 11.78
CA GLY A 4 1.43 13.76 11.00
C GLY A 4 2.00 14.55 9.82
N SER A 5 2.43 13.88 8.75
CA SER A 5 2.98 14.57 7.58
C SER A 5 1.95 15.39 6.76
N LEU A 6 0.98 16.03 7.39
CA LEU A 6 -0.13 16.71 6.75
C LEU A 6 -0.04 18.24 6.92
N LEU A 7 -0.08 18.97 5.80
CA LEU A 7 -0.36 20.41 5.82
C LEU A 7 -1.86 20.62 5.67
N ILE A 8 -2.44 21.43 6.54
CA ILE A 8 -3.87 21.73 6.55
C ILE A 8 -4.08 23.21 6.20
N LEU A 9 -5.03 23.47 5.31
CA LEU A 9 -5.57 24.81 5.05
C LEU A 9 -7.08 24.73 5.20
N ASP A 10 -7.63 25.49 6.14
CA ASP A 10 -9.07 25.56 6.38
C ASP A 10 -9.59 26.93 5.97
N ALA A 11 -10.29 26.99 4.84
CA ALA A 11 -10.88 28.21 4.28
C ALA A 11 -12.39 28.29 4.53
N ARG A 12 -12.92 27.49 5.45
CA ARG A 12 -14.30 27.62 5.95
C ARG A 12 -14.40 28.87 6.84
N SER A 13 -15.58 29.45 6.97
CA SER A 13 -15.79 30.59 7.87
C SER A 13 -15.56 30.20 9.34
N LYS A 14 -15.34 31.19 10.24
CA LYS A 14 -15.19 30.90 11.67
C LYS A 14 -16.41 30.19 12.24
N GLU A 15 -17.61 30.60 11.81
CA GLU A 15 -18.86 29.96 12.20
C GLU A 15 -18.91 28.50 11.74
N GLN A 16 -18.40 28.19 10.55
CA GLN A 16 -18.30 26.81 10.05
C GLN A 16 -17.21 25.99 10.76
N GLN A 17 -16.15 26.64 11.26
CA GLN A 17 -15.09 25.98 12.01
C GLN A 17 -15.50 25.71 13.47
N GLU A 18 -16.30 26.60 14.06
CA GLU A 18 -16.82 26.49 15.43
C GLU A 18 -18.11 25.67 15.51
N ALA A 19 -18.78 25.45 14.37
CA ALA A 19 -19.92 24.55 14.27
C ALA A 19 -19.48 23.11 14.61
N VAL A 20 -19.80 22.67 15.83
CA VAL A 20 -19.66 21.28 16.23
C VAL A 20 -20.66 20.46 15.41
N ALA A 21 -20.23 19.31 14.87
CA ALA A 21 -21.06 18.44 14.03
C ALA A 21 -22.43 18.07 14.65
N GLY A 22 -22.63 18.20 15.96
CA GLY A 22 -23.91 17.97 16.63
C GLY A 22 -24.55 16.64 16.22
N ASP A 23 -25.89 16.62 16.12
CA ASP A 23 -26.67 15.53 15.52
C ASP A 23 -26.76 15.64 13.98
N ARG A 24 -26.01 16.56 13.34
CA ARG A 24 -26.11 16.77 11.90
C ARG A 24 -25.29 15.72 11.15
N THR A 25 -25.95 14.99 10.27
CA THR A 25 -25.27 14.12 9.29
C THR A 25 -24.60 14.98 8.20
N LEU A 26 -23.29 14.85 8.08
CA LEU A 26 -22.48 15.55 7.08
C LEU A 26 -22.47 14.79 5.75
N LYS A 27 -22.48 15.54 4.65
CA LYS A 27 -22.21 15.03 3.31
C LYS A 27 -20.86 15.53 2.86
N ILE A 28 -19.98 14.64 2.41
CA ILE A 28 -18.60 14.99 2.10
C ILE A 28 -18.35 14.80 0.60
N ALA A 29 -17.93 15.87 -0.05
CA ALA A 29 -17.43 15.83 -1.43
C ALA A 29 -15.91 15.97 -1.38
N GLY A 30 -15.22 14.82 -1.44
CA GLY A 30 -13.77 14.77 -1.44
C GLY A 30 -13.19 14.86 -2.85
N PHE A 31 -12.08 15.57 -3.01
CA PHE A 31 -11.45 15.80 -4.31
C PHE A 31 -9.95 15.57 -4.27
N ASP A 32 -9.36 15.13 -5.38
CA ASP A 32 -7.95 15.38 -5.67
C ASP A 32 -7.75 16.81 -6.24
N MET A 33 -6.49 17.27 -6.29
CA MET A 33 -6.13 18.57 -6.83
C MET A 33 -5.58 18.50 -8.27
N ASP A 34 -4.45 17.82 -8.45
CA ASP A 34 -3.63 17.88 -9.66
C ASP A 34 -4.11 16.82 -10.66
N GLY A 35 -4.74 17.25 -11.76
CA GLY A 35 -5.46 16.40 -12.71
C GLY A 35 -6.99 16.41 -12.48
N THR A 36 -7.45 17.01 -11.38
CA THR A 36 -8.87 17.01 -10.98
C THR A 36 -9.48 18.39 -10.95
N TRP A 37 -9.01 19.29 -10.07
CA TRP A 37 -9.44 20.69 -10.09
C TRP A 37 -8.62 21.50 -11.10
N ILE A 38 -7.33 21.19 -11.17
CA ILE A 38 -6.36 21.92 -11.97
C ILE A 38 -5.55 20.97 -12.84
N GLU A 39 -5.01 21.48 -13.94
CA GLU A 39 -4.02 20.81 -14.79
C GLU A 39 -2.84 21.74 -15.04
N THR A 40 -1.71 21.23 -15.53
CA THR A 40 -0.55 22.09 -15.82
C THR A 40 -0.84 22.97 -17.04
N LYS A 41 -0.37 24.23 -17.01
CA LYS A 41 -0.43 25.09 -18.21
C LYS A 41 0.52 24.57 -19.28
N SER A 42 1.64 24.02 -18.85
CA SER A 42 2.71 23.54 -19.73
C SER A 42 2.39 22.23 -20.44
N GLY A 43 1.31 21.53 -20.06
CA GLY A 43 0.98 20.19 -20.55
C GLY A 43 1.93 19.09 -20.05
N LYS A 44 2.90 19.43 -19.19
CA LYS A 44 3.75 18.44 -18.52
C LYS A 44 2.96 17.76 -17.42
N ARG A 45 3.36 16.54 -17.10
CA ARG A 45 2.71 15.76 -16.05
C ARG A 45 2.90 16.34 -14.63
N PHE A 46 4.05 16.94 -14.38
CA PHE A 46 4.33 17.63 -13.12
C PHE A 46 4.52 19.12 -13.42
N ALA A 47 3.97 19.97 -12.55
CA ALA A 47 4.12 21.41 -12.64
C ALA A 47 5.60 21.79 -12.58
N LYS A 48 6.02 22.73 -13.42
CA LYS A 48 7.40 23.25 -13.42
C LYS A 48 7.69 24.16 -12.23
N ASP A 49 6.68 24.90 -11.79
CA ASP A 49 6.74 25.90 -10.73
C ASP A 49 5.34 26.07 -10.10
N VAL A 50 5.22 27.01 -9.17
CA VAL A 50 3.97 27.30 -8.44
C VAL A 50 2.86 27.91 -9.29
N ASP A 51 3.18 28.46 -10.46
CA ASP A 51 2.26 29.17 -11.35
C ASP A 51 1.85 28.35 -12.59
N ASP A 52 2.49 27.19 -12.81
CA ASP A 52 2.19 26.21 -13.87
C ASP A 52 0.93 25.39 -13.57
N TRP A 53 -0.20 26.09 -13.39
CA TRP A 53 -1.51 25.46 -13.24
C TRP A 53 -2.64 26.30 -13.84
N LYS A 54 -3.59 25.65 -14.51
CA LYS A 54 -4.87 26.21 -14.95
C LYS A 54 -6.01 25.34 -14.43
N TRP A 55 -7.22 25.89 -14.39
CA TRP A 55 -8.40 25.06 -14.10
C TRP A 55 -8.53 23.96 -15.14
N LEU A 56 -8.93 22.76 -14.70
CA LEU A 56 -9.24 21.65 -15.61
C LEU A 56 -10.28 22.06 -16.66
N HIS A 57 -11.26 22.87 -16.23
CA HIS A 57 -12.18 23.55 -17.11
C HIS A 57 -12.44 24.98 -16.61
N PRO A 58 -12.44 26.01 -17.48
CA PRO A 58 -12.50 27.41 -17.06
C PRO A 58 -13.66 27.78 -16.13
N THR A 59 -14.83 27.16 -16.32
CA THR A 59 -16.07 27.48 -15.57
C THR A 59 -16.67 26.30 -14.81
N LEU A 60 -16.72 25.10 -15.42
CA LEU A 60 -17.44 23.94 -14.89
C LEU A 60 -16.94 23.43 -13.53
N VAL A 61 -15.63 23.51 -13.24
CA VAL A 61 -15.10 23.08 -11.94
C VAL A 61 -15.72 23.94 -10.82
N LYS A 62 -15.62 25.27 -10.95
CA LYS A 62 -16.19 26.19 -9.96
C LYS A 62 -17.70 26.06 -9.86
N ALA A 63 -18.41 26.01 -10.99
CA ALA A 63 -19.86 25.88 -11.01
C ALA A 63 -20.35 24.61 -10.28
N LYS A 64 -19.65 23.48 -10.46
CA LYS A 64 -20.01 22.23 -9.76
C LYS A 64 -19.72 22.30 -8.26
N LEU A 65 -18.61 22.92 -7.85
CA LEU A 65 -18.30 23.10 -6.44
C LEU A 65 -19.33 24.03 -5.75
N GLU A 66 -19.76 25.10 -6.42
CA GLU A 66 -20.85 25.97 -5.93
C GLU A 66 -22.17 25.22 -5.76
N GLU A 67 -22.52 24.36 -6.72
CA GLU A 67 -23.71 23.48 -6.64
C GLU A 67 -23.65 22.57 -5.41
N LEU A 68 -22.49 21.96 -5.15
CA LEU A 68 -22.29 21.05 -4.03
C LEU A 68 -22.36 21.77 -2.68
N VAL A 69 -21.76 22.97 -2.57
CA VAL A 69 -21.88 23.80 -1.37
C VAL A 69 -23.34 24.17 -1.11
N LYS A 70 -24.08 24.58 -2.14
CA LYS A 70 -25.54 24.86 -2.03
C LYS A 70 -26.34 23.63 -1.62
N ALA A 71 -25.93 22.44 -2.07
CA ALA A 71 -26.52 21.17 -1.66
C ALA A 71 -26.09 20.71 -0.25
N GLY A 72 -25.25 21.48 0.46
CA GLY A 72 -24.84 21.23 1.84
C GLY A 72 -23.70 20.22 1.98
N PHE A 73 -22.87 20.06 0.95
CA PHE A 73 -21.65 19.25 1.04
C PHE A 73 -20.48 20.04 1.65
N GLU A 74 -19.72 19.37 2.51
CA GLU A 74 -18.38 19.79 2.91
C GLU A 74 -17.41 19.51 1.75
N ILE A 75 -16.78 20.56 1.21
CA ILE A 75 -15.81 20.43 0.13
C ILE A 75 -14.43 20.19 0.73
N VAL A 76 -13.86 19.02 0.44
CA VAL A 76 -12.59 18.61 1.02
C VAL A 76 -11.58 18.24 -0.05
N LEU A 77 -10.42 18.88 -0.03
CA LEU A 77 -9.32 18.61 -0.95
C LEU A 77 -8.31 17.68 -0.27
N PHE A 78 -7.99 16.55 -0.91
CA PHE A 78 -6.95 15.62 -0.49
C PHE A 78 -5.88 15.51 -1.56
N SER A 79 -4.65 15.94 -1.27
CA SER A 79 -3.57 15.93 -2.25
C SER A 79 -2.30 15.28 -1.72
N ASN A 80 -1.66 14.47 -2.58
CA ASN A 80 -0.45 13.73 -2.29
C ASN A 80 0.80 14.53 -2.72
N GLN A 81 1.42 15.27 -1.79
CA GLN A 81 2.52 16.22 -2.01
C GLN A 81 3.90 15.70 -1.55
N ASN A 82 4.22 14.44 -1.90
CA ASN A 82 5.49 13.78 -1.54
C ASN A 82 6.74 14.42 -2.22
N GLY A 83 6.54 15.42 -3.08
CA GLY A 83 7.64 16.26 -3.57
C GLY A 83 8.34 17.01 -2.43
N ILE A 84 7.63 17.31 -1.33
CA ILE A 84 8.17 17.99 -0.16
C ILE A 84 9.19 17.09 0.56
N ALA A 85 8.81 15.86 0.92
CA ALA A 85 9.72 14.93 1.58
C ALA A 85 10.93 14.54 0.71
N LYS A 86 10.78 14.63 -0.63
CA LYS A 86 11.88 14.39 -1.57
C LYS A 86 12.79 15.61 -1.79
N GLY A 87 12.46 16.77 -1.23
CA GLY A 87 13.19 18.02 -1.44
C GLY A 87 13.00 18.64 -2.82
N ASN A 88 12.02 18.19 -3.60
CA ASN A 88 11.75 18.71 -4.95
C ASN A 88 10.98 20.04 -4.94
N VAL A 89 10.17 20.28 -3.90
CA VAL A 89 9.39 21.50 -3.68
C VAL A 89 9.33 21.79 -2.20
N THR A 90 9.17 23.06 -1.81
CA THR A 90 9.05 23.44 -0.40
C THR A 90 7.60 23.41 0.08
N ALA A 91 7.39 23.20 1.38
CA ALA A 91 6.06 23.30 1.99
C ALA A 91 5.43 24.69 1.80
N LYS A 92 6.25 25.76 1.79
CA LYS A 92 5.81 27.14 1.59
C LYS A 92 5.25 27.36 0.17
N GLU A 93 5.91 26.83 -0.85
CA GLU A 93 5.47 26.91 -2.25
C GLU A 93 4.13 26.19 -2.45
N VAL A 94 4.03 24.96 -1.93
CA VAL A 94 2.80 24.16 -2.00
C VAL A 94 1.65 24.86 -1.27
N LYS A 95 1.90 25.38 -0.06
CA LYS A 95 0.90 26.13 0.71
C LYS A 95 0.41 27.37 -0.06
N LYS A 96 1.33 28.17 -0.59
CA LYS A 96 0.99 29.37 -1.39
C LYS A 96 0.16 29.02 -2.63
N LYS A 97 0.50 27.93 -3.34
CA LYS A 97 -0.28 27.45 -4.50
C LYS A 97 -1.72 27.12 -4.09
N VAL A 98 -1.90 26.34 -3.02
CA VAL A 98 -3.23 25.94 -2.55
C VAL A 98 -4.03 27.13 -2.03
N GLU A 99 -3.42 28.04 -1.27
CA GLU A 99 -4.05 29.29 -0.84
C GLU A 99 -4.54 30.12 -2.03
N THR A 100 -3.74 30.21 -3.10
CA THR A 100 -4.11 30.94 -4.33
C THR A 100 -5.30 30.28 -5.04
N ILE A 101 -5.32 28.95 -5.10
CA ILE A 101 -6.42 28.18 -5.70
C ILE A 101 -7.71 28.41 -4.91
N VAL A 102 -7.66 28.23 -3.59
CA VAL A 102 -8.83 28.36 -2.71
C VAL A 102 -9.35 29.79 -2.68
N THR A 103 -8.47 30.79 -2.65
CA THR A 103 -8.86 32.22 -2.76
C THR A 103 -9.60 32.49 -4.08
N LYS A 104 -9.15 31.91 -5.21
CA LYS A 104 -9.82 32.07 -6.51
C LYS A 104 -11.17 31.35 -6.58
N LEU A 105 -11.33 30.21 -5.89
CA LEU A 105 -12.63 29.55 -5.77
C LEU A 105 -13.61 30.43 -5.00
N ASN A 106 -13.14 31.05 -3.91
CA ASN A 106 -13.96 31.81 -2.98
C ASN A 106 -15.11 30.95 -2.42
N LEU A 107 -14.79 29.75 -1.97
CA LEU A 107 -15.70 28.75 -1.41
C LEU A 107 -15.12 28.17 -0.12
N PRO A 108 -15.97 27.69 0.80
CA PRO A 108 -15.52 27.00 2.00
C PRO A 108 -14.87 25.66 1.62
N VAL A 109 -13.56 25.56 1.79
CA VAL A 109 -12.77 24.36 1.45
C VAL A 109 -11.87 23.99 2.62
N LEU A 110 -11.86 22.71 2.97
CA LEU A 110 -10.85 22.13 3.86
C LEU A 110 -9.83 21.35 3.01
N ALA A 111 -8.57 21.76 3.01
CA ALA A 111 -7.51 21.10 2.25
C ALA A 111 -6.52 20.36 3.16
N LEU A 112 -6.26 19.10 2.83
CA LEU A 112 -5.36 18.17 3.49
C LEU A 112 -4.28 17.71 2.50
N LEU A 113 -3.04 18.11 2.75
CA LEU A 113 -1.91 17.88 1.85
C LEU A 113 -0.91 16.93 2.51
N ALA A 114 -0.88 15.67 2.06
CA ALA A 114 0.01 14.63 2.59
C ALA A 114 1.42 14.77 2.02
N THR A 115 2.38 15.11 2.86
CA THR A 115 3.74 15.50 2.48
C THR A 115 4.75 14.36 2.49
N GLN A 116 4.45 13.24 3.17
CA GLN A 116 5.29 12.04 3.21
C GLN A 116 4.53 10.81 2.71
N ASN A 117 5.20 9.66 2.73
CA ASN A 117 4.64 8.36 2.38
C ASN A 117 4.17 7.57 3.61
N ASP A 118 3.37 8.19 4.48
CA ASP A 118 2.88 7.63 5.75
C ASP A 118 1.35 7.40 5.72
N LEU A 119 0.73 7.15 6.88
CA LEU A 119 -0.72 6.93 6.98
C LEU A 119 -1.58 8.05 6.39
N MET A 120 -1.06 9.28 6.25
CA MET A 120 -1.78 10.43 5.70
C MET A 120 -1.90 10.40 4.17
N ARG A 121 -1.04 9.64 3.49
CA ARG A 121 -0.97 9.58 2.04
C ARG A 121 -2.07 8.67 1.46
N LYS A 122 -2.85 9.19 0.51
CA LYS A 122 -3.78 8.37 -0.28
C LYS A 122 -3.03 7.19 -0.93
N PRO A 123 -3.57 5.97 -0.95
CA PRO A 123 -4.97 5.61 -0.63
C PRO A 123 -5.24 5.31 0.86
N ARG A 124 -4.28 5.49 1.76
CA ARG A 124 -4.50 5.27 3.20
C ARG A 124 -5.45 6.33 3.77
N LEU A 125 -6.13 5.96 4.86
CA LEU A 125 -7.23 6.73 5.43
C LEU A 125 -6.81 7.81 6.45
N GLY A 126 -5.52 8.01 6.72
CA GLY A 126 -5.09 8.96 7.75
C GLY A 126 -5.58 10.38 7.48
N GLY A 127 -5.49 10.86 6.23
CA GLY A 127 -6.06 12.15 5.84
C GLY A 127 -7.57 12.22 6.08
N TRP A 128 -8.32 11.19 5.67
CA TRP A 128 -9.77 11.12 5.88
C TRP A 128 -10.13 11.15 7.36
N GLN A 129 -9.41 10.39 8.19
CA GLN A 129 -9.61 10.38 9.64
C GLN A 129 -9.30 11.73 10.28
N GLU A 130 -8.26 12.44 9.81
CA GLU A 130 -7.93 13.76 10.31
C GLU A 130 -8.98 14.81 9.91
N MET A 131 -9.49 14.76 8.68
CA MET A 131 -10.63 15.56 8.25
C MET A 131 -11.83 15.36 9.18
N LEU A 132 -12.20 14.12 9.50
CA LEU A 132 -13.33 13.86 10.39
C LEU A 132 -13.14 14.48 11.79
N LYS A 133 -11.92 14.45 12.34
CA LYS A 133 -11.62 15.11 13.62
C LYS A 133 -11.77 16.64 13.52
N ILE A 134 -11.27 17.24 12.45
CA ILE A 134 -11.39 18.69 12.19
C ILE A 134 -12.86 19.10 12.04
N LEU A 135 -13.67 18.25 11.42
CA LEU A 135 -15.12 18.45 11.30
C LEU A 135 -15.89 18.10 12.59
N GLY A 136 -15.22 17.71 13.67
CA GLY A 136 -15.85 17.38 14.95
C GLY A 136 -16.65 16.07 14.94
N VAL A 137 -16.42 15.18 13.98
CA VAL A 137 -17.09 13.89 13.86
C VAL A 137 -16.49 12.90 14.86
N LYS A 138 -17.34 12.40 15.77
CA LYS A 138 -16.99 11.41 16.80
C LYS A 138 -17.38 10.00 16.38
N SER A 139 -18.51 9.86 15.69
CA SER A 139 -19.08 8.59 15.24
C SER A 139 -19.32 8.63 13.73
N PRO A 140 -18.31 8.28 12.90
CA PRO A 140 -18.41 8.42 11.45
C PRO A 140 -19.62 7.70 10.84
N ASN A 141 -19.95 6.51 11.35
CA ASN A 141 -21.10 5.71 10.86
C ASN A 141 -22.47 6.34 11.14
N GLN A 142 -22.55 7.37 11.97
CA GLN A 142 -23.81 8.05 12.34
C GLN A 142 -23.84 9.50 11.83
N GLN A 143 -22.67 10.13 11.75
CA GLN A 143 -22.54 11.56 11.45
C GLN A 143 -22.04 11.84 10.03
N VAL A 144 -21.76 10.81 9.21
CA VAL A 144 -21.42 10.97 7.79
C VAL A 144 -22.37 10.15 6.95
N ASP A 145 -23.02 10.80 5.99
CA ASP A 145 -23.82 10.13 4.98
C ASP A 145 -22.87 9.52 3.93
N MET A 146 -22.49 8.26 4.15
CA MET A 146 -21.61 7.53 3.25
C MET A 146 -22.23 7.22 1.89
N THR A 147 -23.56 7.31 1.77
CA THR A 147 -24.30 7.04 0.53
C THR A 147 -24.23 8.24 -0.41
N GLU A 148 -24.46 9.44 0.13
CA GLU A 148 -24.39 10.69 -0.63
C GLU A 148 -22.95 11.21 -0.78
N SER A 149 -22.07 10.89 0.16
CA SER A 149 -20.65 11.28 0.09
C SER A 149 -19.94 10.59 -1.07
N PHE A 150 -18.95 11.28 -1.65
CA PHE A 150 -18.17 10.74 -2.76
C PHE A 150 -16.74 11.28 -2.76
N TYR A 151 -15.88 10.60 -3.52
CA TYR A 151 -14.53 11.07 -3.85
C TYR A 151 -14.38 11.24 -5.36
N CYS A 152 -13.75 12.32 -5.80
CA CYS A 152 -13.47 12.60 -7.20
C CYS A 152 -11.95 12.76 -7.43
N GLY A 153 -11.39 12.02 -8.38
CA GLY A 153 -9.95 12.08 -8.66
C GLY A 153 -9.57 11.49 -10.02
N ASP A 154 -8.43 11.90 -10.57
CA ASP A 154 -7.96 11.47 -11.89
C ASP A 154 -7.22 10.14 -11.84
N ALA A 155 -6.62 9.77 -10.71
CA ALA A 155 -5.89 8.53 -10.55
C ALA A 155 -6.85 7.35 -10.33
N ALA A 156 -7.56 6.98 -11.40
CA ALA A 156 -8.61 5.97 -11.42
C ALA A 156 -8.16 4.61 -11.97
N GLY A 157 -6.93 4.51 -12.50
CA GLY A 157 -6.43 3.28 -13.12
C GLY A 157 -6.98 3.04 -14.53
N ARG A 158 -7.38 4.09 -15.24
CA ARG A 158 -7.91 3.98 -16.60
C ARG A 158 -6.83 3.47 -17.57
N PRO A 159 -7.16 2.54 -18.49
CA PRO A 159 -6.19 1.93 -19.40
C PRO A 159 -5.80 2.90 -20.53
N LYS A 160 -4.77 2.52 -21.28
CA LYS A 160 -4.38 3.27 -22.49
C LYS A 160 -5.43 3.04 -23.58
N ILE A 161 -5.89 4.11 -24.21
CA ILE A 161 -6.76 4.06 -25.39
C ILE A 161 -6.23 5.01 -26.47
N THR A 162 -6.79 4.94 -27.67
CA THR A 162 -6.42 5.88 -28.75
C THR A 162 -6.65 7.32 -28.28
N GLY A 163 -5.62 8.15 -28.35
CA GLY A 163 -5.67 9.56 -27.93
C GLY A 163 -5.54 9.82 -26.42
N ARG A 164 -5.40 8.79 -25.58
CA ARG A 164 -5.22 8.95 -24.12
C ARG A 164 -4.25 7.92 -23.56
N ASN A 165 -3.24 8.39 -22.83
CA ASN A 165 -2.35 7.50 -22.08
C ASN A 165 -3.09 6.86 -20.90
N LYS A 166 -2.63 5.68 -20.46
CA LYS A 166 -3.13 5.09 -19.21
C LYS A 166 -2.89 6.05 -18.05
N ASP A 167 -3.78 6.03 -17.07
CA ASP A 167 -3.55 6.75 -15.82
C ASP A 167 -2.26 6.24 -15.18
N PHE A 168 -1.52 7.14 -14.55
CA PHE A 168 -0.27 6.77 -13.90
C PHE A 168 -0.49 5.92 -12.64
N ALA A 169 -1.60 6.15 -11.97
CA ALA A 169 -1.93 5.53 -10.71
C ALA A 169 -3.43 5.28 -10.62
N VAL A 170 -3.81 4.48 -9.62
CA VAL A 170 -5.18 4.16 -9.25
C VAL A 170 -5.44 4.59 -7.80
N THR A 171 -4.68 5.59 -7.32
CA THR A 171 -4.63 6.00 -5.92
C THR A 171 -5.94 6.62 -5.45
N ASP A 172 -6.61 7.41 -6.30
CA ASP A 172 -7.85 8.10 -5.93
C ASP A 172 -9.03 7.14 -5.86
N TYR A 173 -9.11 6.23 -6.83
CA TYR A 173 -10.13 5.18 -6.81
C TYR A 173 -9.94 4.24 -5.61
N LYS A 174 -8.69 3.84 -5.32
CA LYS A 174 -8.37 3.04 -4.13
C LYS A 174 -8.68 3.78 -2.82
N PHE A 175 -8.48 5.09 -2.77
CA PHE A 175 -8.84 5.90 -1.61
C PHE A 175 -10.35 5.87 -1.38
N ALA A 176 -11.15 6.07 -2.43
CA ALA A 176 -12.60 5.97 -2.36
C ALA A 176 -13.09 4.59 -1.91
N LEU A 177 -12.47 3.52 -2.43
CA LEU A 177 -12.76 2.14 -2.02
C LEU A 177 -12.43 1.87 -0.55
N ASN A 178 -11.30 2.39 -0.05
CA ASN A 178 -10.94 2.26 1.36
C ASN A 178 -11.90 3.03 2.27
N ILE A 179 -12.36 4.21 1.84
CA ILE A 179 -13.34 5.00 2.58
C ILE A 179 -14.70 4.30 2.58
N GLY A 180 -15.08 3.69 1.45
CA GLY A 180 -16.40 3.11 1.23
C GLY A 180 -17.42 4.11 0.68
N VAL A 181 -16.98 5.08 -0.13
CA VAL A 181 -17.85 6.07 -0.79
C VAL A 181 -17.85 5.89 -2.30
N LYS A 182 -18.84 6.51 -2.97
CA LYS A 182 -18.89 6.57 -4.43
C LYS A 182 -17.65 7.26 -5.00
N PHE A 183 -17.19 6.81 -6.16
CA PHE A 183 -16.08 7.42 -6.87
C PHE A 183 -16.52 8.04 -8.20
N HIS A 184 -15.98 9.21 -8.52
CA HIS A 184 -16.15 9.88 -9.80
C HIS A 184 -14.79 10.23 -10.42
N THR A 185 -14.72 10.19 -11.75
CA THR A 185 -13.62 10.83 -12.47
C THR A 185 -13.95 12.32 -12.69
N PRO A 186 -12.96 13.20 -12.88
CA PRO A 186 -13.21 14.61 -13.16
C PRO A 186 -14.05 14.82 -14.42
N GLU A 187 -13.85 13.99 -15.43
CA GLU A 187 -14.58 14.03 -16.69
C GLU A 187 -16.05 13.60 -16.53
N ASP A 188 -16.34 12.61 -15.68
CA ASP A 188 -17.72 12.26 -15.33
C ASP A 188 -18.38 13.38 -14.52
N LEU A 189 -17.72 13.84 -13.46
CA LEU A 189 -18.34 14.78 -12.51
C LEU A 189 -18.51 16.20 -13.07
N PHE A 190 -17.46 16.77 -13.66
CA PHE A 190 -17.45 18.16 -14.11
C PHE A 190 -17.92 18.29 -15.56
N LEU A 191 -17.47 17.38 -16.42
CA LEU A 191 -17.73 17.46 -17.87
C LEU A 191 -18.94 16.63 -18.31
N LYS A 192 -19.56 15.87 -17.39
CA LYS A 192 -20.70 14.98 -17.66
C LYS A 192 -20.41 13.96 -18.76
N SER A 193 -19.16 13.55 -18.89
CA SER A 193 -18.73 12.59 -19.91
C SER A 193 -19.49 11.26 -19.75
N LYS A 194 -19.95 10.70 -20.87
CA LYS A 194 -20.59 9.38 -20.92
C LYS A 194 -19.68 8.30 -21.51
N GLN A 195 -18.40 8.63 -21.71
CA GLN A 195 -17.45 7.65 -22.20
C GLN A 195 -17.23 6.57 -21.14
N ARG A 196 -17.29 5.30 -21.56
CA ARG A 196 -17.21 4.17 -20.65
C ARG A 196 -15.97 4.20 -19.76
N ILE A 197 -14.83 4.63 -20.30
CA ILE A 197 -13.57 4.77 -19.57
C ILE A 197 -13.63 5.77 -18.40
N HIS A 198 -14.55 6.73 -18.42
CA HIS A 198 -14.72 7.72 -17.35
C HIS A 198 -15.77 7.30 -16.31
N THR A 199 -16.71 6.42 -16.67
CA THR A 199 -17.90 6.11 -15.86
C THR A 199 -18.03 4.66 -15.41
N HIS A 200 -17.30 3.72 -16.01
CA HIS A 200 -17.37 2.30 -15.65
C HIS A 200 -16.02 1.77 -15.16
N THR A 201 -16.07 1.11 -14.00
CA THR A 201 -14.90 0.56 -13.29
C THR A 201 -14.40 -0.76 -13.87
N ASP A 202 -15.19 -1.40 -14.72
CA ASP A 202 -14.87 -2.69 -15.36
C ASP A 202 -13.67 -2.61 -16.31
N MET A 203 -13.38 -1.42 -16.84
CA MET A 203 -12.20 -1.16 -17.65
C MET A 203 -10.96 -0.79 -16.83
N TRP A 204 -11.10 -0.49 -15.52
CA TRP A 204 -10.02 0.08 -14.73
C TRP A 204 -9.09 -0.98 -14.13
N GLU A 205 -7.79 -0.73 -14.20
CA GLU A 205 -6.74 -1.64 -13.72
C GLU A 205 -6.39 -1.33 -12.25
N ILE A 206 -7.06 -2.02 -11.31
CA ILE A 206 -6.81 -1.82 -9.86
C ILE A 206 -5.54 -2.54 -9.37
N GLY A 207 -5.09 -3.58 -10.07
CA GLY A 207 -3.98 -4.42 -9.64
C GLY A 207 -4.35 -5.34 -8.49
N PHE A 208 -3.46 -5.51 -7.51
CA PHE A 208 -3.72 -6.36 -6.34
C PHE A 208 -4.79 -5.76 -5.43
N ASP A 209 -5.78 -6.59 -5.09
CA ASP A 209 -6.87 -6.25 -4.19
C ASP A 209 -6.65 -6.89 -2.80
N PRO A 210 -6.21 -6.11 -1.79
CA PRO A 210 -5.93 -6.63 -0.46
C PRO A 210 -7.18 -7.06 0.30
N ARG A 211 -8.39 -6.69 -0.14
CA ARG A 211 -9.65 -7.16 0.46
C ARG A 211 -9.82 -8.66 0.30
N SER A 212 -9.24 -9.24 -0.75
CA SER A 212 -9.19 -10.69 -0.95
C SER A 212 -8.44 -11.44 0.16
N LEU A 213 -7.57 -10.76 0.92
CA LEU A 213 -6.83 -11.36 2.02
C LEU A 213 -7.74 -11.71 3.21
N CYS A 214 -8.92 -11.08 3.32
CA CYS A 214 -9.79 -11.28 4.47
C CYS A 214 -10.56 -12.62 4.40
N ASP A 215 -10.57 -13.29 3.24
CA ASP A 215 -11.37 -14.51 2.98
C ASP A 215 -10.52 -15.78 2.71
N PHE A 216 -9.23 -15.77 3.02
CA PHE A 216 -8.36 -16.91 2.73
C PHE A 216 -8.67 -18.15 3.59
N LYS A 217 -9.23 -19.19 2.96
CA LYS A 217 -9.56 -20.51 3.58
C LYS A 217 -8.73 -21.68 3.03
N LEU A 218 -7.49 -21.44 2.61
CA LEU A 218 -6.59 -22.52 2.16
C LEU A 218 -5.67 -22.94 3.30
N GLY A 219 -5.24 -24.21 3.33
CA GLY A 219 -4.22 -24.70 4.27
C GLY A 219 -2.87 -24.01 4.08
N LEU A 220 -2.10 -23.89 5.16
CA LEU A 220 -0.82 -23.17 5.20
C LEU A 220 0.21 -23.82 4.27
N LEU A 221 0.26 -25.15 4.26
CA LEU A 221 1.19 -25.94 3.49
C LEU A 221 0.53 -26.57 2.27
N ASP A 222 1.32 -26.76 1.23
CA ASP A 222 0.99 -27.55 0.05
C ASP A 222 2.16 -28.52 -0.23
N PRO A 223 1.96 -29.84 -0.08
CA PRO A 223 0.71 -30.50 0.34
C PRO A 223 0.36 -30.25 1.81
N PRO A 224 -0.94 -30.32 2.20
CA PRO A 224 -1.38 -30.01 3.56
C PRO A 224 -0.96 -31.06 4.62
N THR A 225 -0.58 -32.26 4.18
CA THR A 225 -0.14 -33.36 5.04
C THR A 225 1.35 -33.29 5.40
N THR A 226 2.09 -32.31 4.86
CA THR A 226 3.52 -32.16 5.17
C THR A 226 3.72 -31.88 6.66
N GLU A 227 4.64 -32.63 7.26
CA GLU A 227 5.12 -32.37 8.61
C GLU A 227 5.99 -31.11 8.63
N MET A 228 5.65 -30.16 9.50
CA MET A 228 6.39 -28.92 9.65
C MET A 228 7.83 -29.21 10.11
N THR A 229 7.99 -29.97 11.19
CA THR A 229 9.29 -30.36 11.76
C THR A 229 9.44 -31.87 11.81
N LYS A 230 10.66 -32.37 11.67
CA LYS A 230 10.99 -33.79 11.80
C LYS A 230 11.85 -34.06 13.05
N PRO A 231 11.75 -35.26 13.66
CA PRO A 231 12.58 -35.64 14.80
C PRO A 231 14.04 -35.89 14.39
N ASP A 232 14.25 -36.42 13.18
CA ASP A 232 15.57 -36.66 12.63
C ASP A 232 16.25 -35.35 12.21
N GLN A 233 17.58 -35.35 12.30
CA GLN A 233 18.37 -34.20 11.92
C GLN A 233 18.23 -33.90 10.43
N GLU A 234 17.91 -32.65 10.09
CA GLU A 234 17.74 -32.22 8.70
C GLU A 234 18.20 -30.77 8.48
N ILE A 235 18.29 -30.39 7.21
CA ILE A 235 18.44 -29.00 6.78
C ILE A 235 17.17 -28.56 6.06
N ILE A 236 16.62 -27.42 6.46
CA ILE A 236 15.51 -26.78 5.75
C ILE A 236 16.01 -25.49 5.09
N VAL A 237 15.68 -25.29 3.83
CA VAL A 237 15.97 -24.07 3.08
C VAL A 237 14.68 -23.33 2.81
N LEU A 238 14.54 -22.12 3.35
CA LEU A 238 13.44 -21.23 2.95
C LEU A 238 13.76 -20.58 1.62
N VAL A 239 12.80 -20.54 0.70
CA VAL A 239 12.91 -19.88 -0.59
C VAL A 239 11.79 -18.87 -0.71
N GLY A 240 12.10 -17.60 -0.98
CA GLY A 240 11.04 -16.59 -1.12
C GLY A 240 11.50 -15.15 -1.11
N SER A 241 10.64 -14.28 -1.63
CA SER A 241 10.92 -12.84 -1.74
C SER A 241 11.21 -12.21 -0.38
N PRO A 242 12.07 -11.17 -0.30
CA PRO A 242 11.99 -10.24 0.81
C PRO A 242 10.54 -9.79 1.06
N ALA A 243 10.19 -9.56 2.33
CA ALA A 243 8.83 -9.24 2.80
C ALA A 243 7.74 -10.32 2.61
N SER A 244 8.09 -11.55 2.22
CA SER A 244 7.11 -12.65 2.09
C SER A 244 6.74 -13.35 3.42
N GLY A 245 7.26 -12.88 4.57
CA GLY A 245 6.99 -13.49 5.88
C GLY A 245 7.94 -14.62 6.30
N LYS A 246 9.00 -14.94 5.55
CA LYS A 246 9.97 -16.02 5.89
C LYS A 246 10.46 -15.99 7.33
N SER A 247 10.97 -14.85 7.79
CA SER A 247 11.52 -14.73 9.14
C SER A 247 10.47 -14.82 10.24
N PHE A 248 9.21 -14.50 9.93
CA PHE A 248 8.11 -14.77 10.84
C PHE A 248 7.80 -16.26 10.87
N PHE A 249 7.65 -16.89 9.70
CA PHE A 249 7.41 -18.31 9.55
C PHE A 249 8.49 -19.18 10.25
N SER A 250 9.77 -18.85 10.08
CA SER A 250 10.88 -19.56 10.73
C SER A 250 10.81 -19.47 12.26
N LYS A 251 10.61 -18.28 12.82
CA LYS A 251 10.55 -18.05 14.27
C LYS A 251 9.32 -18.70 14.91
N THR A 252 8.19 -18.70 14.21
CA THR A 252 6.92 -19.25 14.73
C THR A 252 6.90 -20.78 14.71
N HIS A 253 7.41 -21.41 13.65
CA HIS A 253 7.23 -22.85 13.44
C HIS A 253 8.48 -23.70 13.69
N PHE A 254 9.67 -23.09 13.73
CA PHE A 254 10.96 -23.81 13.80
C PHE A 254 11.80 -23.36 15.00
N SER A 255 11.16 -23.12 16.14
CA SER A 255 11.84 -22.71 17.38
C SER A 255 12.85 -23.73 17.91
N SER A 256 12.68 -25.02 17.56
CA SER A 256 13.64 -26.09 17.88
C SER A 256 14.85 -26.17 16.95
N TYR A 257 14.80 -25.50 15.79
CA TYR A 257 15.87 -25.52 14.79
C TYR A 257 16.86 -24.39 15.06
N THR A 258 18.11 -24.57 14.65
CA THR A 258 19.05 -23.45 14.60
C THR A 258 18.79 -22.62 13.35
N ILE A 259 18.30 -21.39 13.54
CA ILE A 259 18.04 -20.46 12.43
C ILE A 259 19.36 -19.82 11.97
N VAL A 260 19.66 -19.97 10.70
CA VAL A 260 20.77 -19.33 9.98
C VAL A 260 20.18 -18.27 9.06
N ASN A 261 20.28 -17.00 9.47
CA ASN A 261 19.75 -15.87 8.73
C ASN A 261 20.91 -15.00 8.24
N GLN A 262 20.98 -14.78 6.92
CA GLN A 262 22.09 -14.03 6.33
C GLN A 262 22.04 -12.52 6.61
N ASP A 263 20.86 -11.95 6.77
CA ASP A 263 20.72 -10.53 7.14
C ASP A 263 21.29 -10.28 8.55
N GLU A 264 21.20 -11.26 9.46
CA GLU A 264 21.77 -11.19 10.81
C GLU A 264 23.28 -11.52 10.85
N LEU A 265 23.76 -12.42 10.00
CA LEU A 265 25.15 -12.93 10.02
C LEU A 265 26.07 -12.24 8.99
N GLY A 266 25.50 -11.41 8.12
CA GLY A 266 26.16 -10.66 7.05
C GLY A 266 26.59 -11.54 5.86
N THR A 267 27.65 -12.32 6.04
CA THR A 267 28.29 -13.05 4.92
C THR A 267 27.78 -14.49 4.80
N LEU A 268 27.78 -15.02 3.57
CA LEU A 268 27.49 -16.43 3.33
C LEU A 268 28.45 -17.35 4.09
N THR A 269 29.72 -16.95 4.23
CA THR A 269 30.74 -17.69 4.98
C THR A 269 30.35 -17.85 6.45
N ASN A 270 29.89 -16.78 7.10
CA ASN A 270 29.41 -16.84 8.49
C ASN A 270 28.17 -17.72 8.62
N CYS A 271 27.27 -17.67 7.63
CA CYS A 271 26.08 -18.53 7.60
C CYS A 271 26.46 -20.01 7.50
N LYS A 272 27.38 -20.35 6.60
CA LYS A 272 27.90 -21.72 6.46
C LYS A 272 28.59 -22.19 7.73
N LYS A 273 29.41 -21.34 8.36
CA LYS A 273 30.07 -21.66 9.64
C LYS A 273 29.04 -22.00 10.72
N LYS A 274 28.04 -21.13 10.95
CA LYS A 274 26.98 -21.36 11.94
C LYS A 274 26.17 -22.64 11.63
N CYS A 275 25.87 -22.88 10.35
CA CYS A 275 25.21 -24.10 9.90
C CYS A 275 26.03 -25.34 10.31
N MET A 276 27.30 -25.41 9.92
CA MET A 276 28.17 -26.54 10.23
C MET A 276 28.35 -26.76 11.74
N GLU A 277 28.52 -25.69 12.52
CA GLU A 277 28.62 -25.78 13.99
C GLU A 277 27.34 -26.34 14.64
N ALA A 278 26.17 -25.98 14.13
CA ALA A 278 24.90 -26.50 14.61
C ALA A 278 24.71 -27.97 14.23
N LEU A 279 25.07 -28.33 13.00
CA LEU A 279 25.00 -29.71 12.52
C LEU A 279 25.91 -30.65 13.31
N ALA A 280 27.14 -30.21 13.63
CA ALA A 280 28.07 -30.95 14.47
C ALA A 280 27.53 -31.22 15.89
N ARG A 281 26.65 -30.34 16.39
CA ARG A 281 25.94 -30.49 17.67
C ARG A 281 24.65 -31.31 17.55
N LYS A 282 24.45 -32.01 16.43
CA LYS A 282 23.25 -32.81 16.13
C LYS A 282 21.94 -32.01 16.13
N LYS A 283 22.00 -30.70 15.87
CA LYS A 283 20.80 -29.86 15.73
C LYS A 283 20.38 -29.76 14.27
N SER A 284 19.08 -29.75 14.02
CA SER A 284 18.53 -29.39 12.70
C SER A 284 18.72 -27.89 12.44
N VAL A 285 18.90 -27.54 11.16
CA VAL A 285 19.19 -26.17 10.73
C VAL A 285 18.11 -25.68 9.77
N LEU A 286 17.67 -24.44 9.95
CA LEU A 286 16.81 -23.75 8.99
C LEU A 286 17.56 -22.54 8.44
N VAL A 287 17.67 -22.46 7.11
CA VAL A 287 18.30 -21.35 6.39
C VAL A 287 17.23 -20.34 5.98
N ASP A 288 17.22 -19.18 6.63
CA ASP A 288 16.35 -18.05 6.35
C ASP A 288 17.09 -17.00 5.52
N SER A 289 17.14 -17.26 4.22
CA SER A 289 17.66 -16.36 3.19
C SER A 289 16.69 -16.32 2.01
N THR A 290 16.94 -15.48 1.00
CA THR A 290 16.05 -15.42 -0.17
C THR A 290 16.14 -16.68 -1.04
N ASN A 291 17.33 -17.27 -1.19
CA ASN A 291 17.58 -18.53 -1.91
C ASN A 291 16.91 -18.60 -3.30
N ARG A 292 16.98 -17.47 -4.02
CA ARG A 292 16.18 -17.15 -5.22
C ARG A 292 16.40 -18.10 -6.42
N ASP A 293 17.60 -18.63 -6.57
CA ASP A 293 18.04 -19.38 -7.75
C ASP A 293 18.80 -20.65 -7.34
N GLN A 294 19.00 -21.55 -8.31
CA GLN A 294 19.66 -22.85 -8.09
C GLN A 294 21.08 -22.69 -7.53
N ARG A 295 21.81 -21.66 -7.95
CA ARG A 295 23.17 -21.38 -7.46
C ARG A 295 23.18 -21.03 -5.97
N ALA A 296 22.23 -20.20 -5.53
CA ALA A 296 22.10 -19.89 -4.11
C ALA A 296 21.76 -21.13 -3.27
N ARG A 297 20.92 -22.03 -3.81
CA ARG A 297 20.50 -23.27 -3.13
C ARG A 297 21.57 -24.35 -3.13
N SER A 298 22.39 -24.44 -4.18
CA SER A 298 23.42 -25.48 -4.33
C SER A 298 24.46 -25.47 -3.22
N GLU A 299 24.71 -24.31 -2.61
CA GLU A 299 25.61 -24.15 -1.46
C GLU A 299 25.13 -24.95 -0.24
N TRP A 300 23.82 -24.92 0.04
CA TRP A 300 23.21 -25.63 1.17
C TRP A 300 23.02 -27.12 0.87
N ILE A 301 22.65 -27.44 -0.37
CA ILE A 301 22.52 -28.82 -0.84
C ILE A 301 23.88 -29.54 -0.76
N SER A 302 24.96 -28.86 -1.11
CA SER A 302 26.32 -29.42 -1.00
C SER A 302 26.70 -29.74 0.44
N ILE A 303 26.33 -28.87 1.39
CA ILE A 303 26.53 -29.11 2.83
C ILE A 303 25.72 -30.33 3.29
N ALA A 304 24.44 -30.42 2.91
CA ALA A 304 23.59 -31.55 3.26
C ALA A 304 24.17 -32.88 2.76
N LYS A 305 24.63 -32.91 1.49
CA LYS A 305 25.28 -34.08 0.89
C LYS A 305 26.57 -34.47 1.63
N GLN A 306 27.43 -33.50 1.96
CA GLN A 306 28.67 -33.75 2.70
C GLN A 306 28.42 -34.29 4.11
N GLN A 307 27.33 -33.88 4.76
CA GLN A 307 26.94 -34.36 6.08
C GLN A 307 26.03 -35.60 6.04
N ASN A 308 25.69 -36.09 4.84
CA ASN A 308 24.74 -37.19 4.62
C ASN A 308 23.38 -36.96 5.33
N LEU A 309 22.85 -35.74 5.25
CA LEU A 309 21.58 -35.34 5.86
C LEU A 309 20.50 -35.06 4.80
N PRO A 310 19.22 -35.32 5.11
CA PRO A 310 18.12 -34.89 4.25
C PRO A 310 18.02 -33.36 4.21
N ILE A 311 17.61 -32.83 3.06
CA ILE A 311 17.38 -31.40 2.86
C ILE A 311 16.02 -31.15 2.23
N ARG A 312 15.18 -30.34 2.89
CA ARG A 312 13.86 -29.93 2.39
C ARG A 312 13.83 -28.46 2.00
N CYS A 313 12.93 -28.13 1.08
CA CYS A 313 12.67 -26.76 0.65
C CYS A 313 11.29 -26.31 1.09
N PHE A 314 11.19 -25.14 1.71
CA PHE A 314 9.92 -24.47 1.99
C PHE A 314 9.87 -23.19 1.15
N GLU A 315 9.12 -23.24 0.06
CA GLU A 315 8.92 -22.14 -0.88
C GLU A 315 7.76 -21.25 -0.41
N MET A 316 8.03 -19.99 -0.10
CA MET A 316 6.98 -19.02 0.20
C MET A 316 6.21 -18.67 -1.07
N ASP A 317 5.00 -19.21 -1.18
CA ASP A 317 4.08 -18.97 -2.29
C ASP A 317 3.35 -17.63 -2.11
N VAL A 318 4.13 -16.56 -2.25
CA VAL A 318 3.68 -15.18 -2.12
C VAL A 318 3.91 -14.50 -3.45
N PRO A 319 2.87 -14.07 -4.18
CA PRO A 319 3.05 -13.38 -5.45
C PRO A 319 3.61 -11.97 -5.25
N LYS A 320 4.33 -11.46 -6.25
CA LYS A 320 4.99 -10.15 -6.20
C LYS A 320 4.11 -8.99 -5.71
N PRO A 321 2.86 -8.83 -6.18
CA PRO A 321 2.01 -7.76 -5.70
C PRO A 321 1.71 -7.86 -4.19
N LEU A 322 1.51 -9.06 -3.66
CA LEU A 322 1.31 -9.29 -2.23
C LEU A 322 2.60 -8.99 -1.44
N ALA A 323 3.78 -9.42 -1.91
CA ALA A 323 5.04 -9.07 -1.24
C ALA A 323 5.28 -7.55 -1.17
N MET A 324 4.96 -6.81 -2.24
CA MET A 324 5.02 -5.34 -2.26
C MET A 324 4.01 -4.70 -1.29
N HIS A 325 2.81 -5.26 -1.22
CA HIS A 325 1.78 -4.85 -0.26
C HIS A 325 2.25 -5.05 1.19
N LEU A 326 2.75 -6.24 1.52
CA LEU A 326 3.30 -6.56 2.84
C LEU A 326 4.50 -5.68 3.21
N ASN A 327 5.37 -5.36 2.24
CA ASN A 327 6.48 -4.45 2.46
C ASN A 327 6.00 -3.03 2.82
N THR A 328 4.95 -2.56 2.14
CA THR A 328 4.34 -1.25 2.42
C THR A 328 3.63 -1.25 3.76
N TYR A 329 2.87 -2.32 4.06
CA TYR A 329 2.23 -2.53 5.36
C TYR A 329 3.26 -2.44 6.50
N ARG A 330 4.35 -3.19 6.42
CA ARG A 330 5.43 -3.15 7.43
C ARG A 330 6.11 -1.78 7.52
N SER A 331 6.27 -1.09 6.39
CA SER A 331 6.81 0.28 6.38
C SER A 331 5.93 1.23 7.18
N VAL A 332 4.60 1.09 7.14
CA VAL A 332 3.69 2.01 7.84
C VAL A 332 3.34 1.58 9.26
N THR A 333 3.49 0.30 9.60
CA THR A 333 3.17 -0.22 10.94
C THR A 333 4.38 -0.47 11.84
N GLU A 334 5.56 -0.69 11.26
CA GLU A 334 6.78 -1.07 11.99
C GLU A 334 8.00 -0.20 11.63
N ASP A 335 7.84 0.79 10.74
CA ASP A 335 8.94 1.58 10.16
C ASP A 335 10.06 0.71 9.55
N LYS A 336 9.68 -0.46 9.01
CA LYS A 336 10.59 -1.41 8.37
C LYS A 336 10.26 -1.51 6.89
N LYS A 337 11.01 -0.77 6.06
CA LYS A 337 10.90 -0.84 4.61
C LYS A 337 12.10 -1.52 3.99
N ILE A 338 11.84 -2.58 3.22
CA ILE A 338 12.84 -3.17 2.34
C ILE A 338 12.86 -2.38 1.02
N PRO A 339 14.03 -2.09 0.43
CA PRO A 339 14.09 -1.45 -0.88
C PRO A 339 13.28 -2.22 -1.93
N ASP A 340 12.39 -1.52 -2.65
CA ASP A 340 11.49 -2.13 -3.64
C ASP A 340 12.27 -2.86 -4.76
N ILE A 341 13.47 -2.38 -5.07
CA ILE A 341 14.39 -3.01 -6.03
C ILE A 341 14.81 -4.42 -5.61
N ALA A 342 14.93 -4.70 -4.31
CA ALA A 342 15.29 -6.04 -3.81
C ALA A 342 14.17 -7.05 -4.10
N ILE A 343 12.91 -6.64 -3.89
CA ILE A 343 11.73 -7.46 -4.23
C ILE A 343 11.63 -7.64 -5.75
N HIS A 344 11.79 -6.56 -6.52
CA HIS A 344 11.76 -6.66 -7.98
C HIS A 344 12.85 -7.57 -8.54
N THR A 345 14.06 -7.47 -8.01
CA THR A 345 15.21 -8.30 -8.42
C THR A 345 15.00 -9.76 -8.05
N PHE A 346 14.41 -10.04 -6.88
CA PHE A 346 14.05 -11.41 -6.50
C PHE A 346 13.15 -12.04 -7.56
N TYR A 347 11.98 -11.45 -7.85
CA TYR A 347 11.03 -12.06 -8.80
C TYR A 347 11.55 -12.07 -10.24
N LYS A 348 12.42 -11.13 -10.63
CA LYS A 348 13.05 -11.15 -11.96
C LYS A 348 13.98 -12.34 -12.15
N ASN A 349 14.70 -12.73 -11.10
CA ASN A 349 15.74 -13.75 -11.14
C ASN A 349 15.30 -15.06 -10.45
N PHE A 350 14.03 -15.17 -10.07
CA PHE A 350 13.51 -16.31 -9.33
C PHE A 350 13.44 -17.53 -10.25
N VAL A 351 14.04 -18.63 -9.79
CA VAL A 351 13.92 -19.94 -10.42
C VAL A 351 13.26 -20.88 -9.41
N PRO A 352 12.05 -21.41 -9.70
CA PRO A 352 11.35 -22.32 -8.80
C PRO A 352 12.24 -23.49 -8.38
N PRO A 353 12.20 -23.93 -7.10
CA PRO A 353 12.96 -25.08 -6.65
C PRO A 353 12.49 -26.35 -7.36
N GLN A 354 13.42 -27.27 -7.61
CA GLN A 354 13.15 -28.57 -8.24
C GLN A 354 13.76 -29.71 -7.42
N ILE A 355 13.07 -30.86 -7.37
CA ILE A 355 13.58 -32.06 -6.67
C ILE A 355 14.93 -32.51 -7.23
N THR A 356 15.15 -32.31 -8.54
CA THR A 356 16.41 -32.61 -9.24
C THR A 356 17.62 -31.82 -8.73
N GLU A 357 17.42 -30.73 -7.98
CA GLU A 357 18.52 -30.03 -7.30
C GLU A 357 19.13 -30.88 -6.16
N GLY A 358 18.33 -31.78 -5.57
CA GLY A 358 18.72 -32.63 -4.45
C GLY A 358 17.86 -32.46 -3.19
N PHE A 359 16.71 -31.77 -3.29
CA PHE A 359 15.75 -31.71 -2.18
C PHE A 359 14.99 -33.03 -2.03
N THR A 360 14.80 -33.48 -0.80
CA THR A 360 13.97 -34.65 -0.49
C THR A 360 12.48 -34.34 -0.61
N GLU A 361 12.09 -33.09 -0.33
CA GLU A 361 10.72 -32.60 -0.40
C GLU A 361 10.73 -31.09 -0.71
N ILE A 362 9.77 -30.63 -1.51
CA ILE A 362 9.51 -29.21 -1.74
C ILE A 362 8.07 -28.93 -1.30
N VAL A 363 7.93 -27.97 -0.40
CA VAL A 363 6.68 -27.62 0.26
C VAL A 363 6.40 -26.17 -0.07
N LYS A 364 5.20 -25.86 -0.57
CA LYS A 364 4.78 -24.47 -0.71
C LYS A 364 4.13 -23.99 0.59
N VAL A 365 4.52 -22.80 1.02
CA VAL A 365 3.98 -22.11 2.18
C VAL A 365 3.12 -20.96 1.67
N ARG A 366 1.81 -21.11 1.74
CA ARG A 366 0.85 -20.10 1.31
C ARG A 366 0.81 -18.96 2.32
N PHE A 367 0.52 -17.75 1.86
CA PHE A 367 0.30 -16.62 2.76
C PHE A 367 -0.93 -16.85 3.63
N GLN A 368 -0.78 -16.65 4.94
CA GLN A 368 -1.88 -16.68 5.90
C GLN A 368 -1.72 -15.58 6.94
N ILE A 369 -2.86 -15.07 7.40
CA ILE A 369 -2.93 -14.17 8.54
C ILE A 369 -3.19 -15.04 9.78
N GLN A 370 -2.25 -15.02 10.74
CA GLN A 370 -2.44 -15.75 11.98
C GLN A 370 -3.51 -15.07 12.85
N GLN A 371 -4.57 -15.80 13.18
CA GLN A 371 -5.66 -15.27 14.01
C GLN A 371 -5.13 -14.84 15.39
N GLY A 372 -5.64 -13.72 15.91
CA GLY A 372 -5.28 -13.19 17.23
C GLY A 372 -3.93 -12.47 17.31
N GLN A 373 -3.12 -12.45 16.24
CA GLN A 373 -1.81 -11.76 16.24
C GLN A 373 -1.87 -10.28 15.81
N LEU A 374 -2.93 -9.88 15.10
CA LEU A 374 -3.14 -8.50 14.68
C LEU A 374 -4.29 -7.88 15.46
N SER A 375 -4.11 -6.64 15.91
CA SER A 375 -5.24 -5.85 16.41
C SER A 375 -6.26 -5.61 15.28
N PRO A 376 -7.53 -5.35 15.59
CA PRO A 376 -8.55 -5.06 14.58
C PRO A 376 -8.15 -3.96 13.60
N GLU A 377 -7.46 -2.92 14.07
CA GLU A 377 -6.98 -1.80 13.25
C GLU A 377 -5.88 -2.23 12.28
N LYS A 378 -4.93 -3.04 12.76
CA LYS A 378 -3.84 -3.59 11.95
C LYS A 378 -4.37 -4.56 10.91
N TYR A 379 -5.31 -5.43 11.28
CA TYR A 379 -5.98 -6.32 10.35
C TYR A 379 -6.73 -5.55 9.26
N LYS A 380 -7.53 -4.55 9.65
CA LYS A 380 -8.24 -3.69 8.71
C LYS A 380 -7.28 -3.00 7.74
N LEU A 381 -6.16 -2.48 8.23
CA LEU A 381 -5.14 -1.83 7.41
C LEU A 381 -4.48 -2.82 6.43
N LEU A 382 -4.18 -4.06 6.86
CA LEU A 382 -3.64 -5.11 5.99
C LEU A 382 -4.60 -5.47 4.85
N CYS A 383 -5.91 -5.46 5.11
CA CYS A 383 -6.96 -5.69 4.13
C CYS A 383 -7.33 -4.43 3.30
N SER A 384 -6.66 -3.28 3.51
CA SER A 384 -6.93 -2.01 2.81
C SER A 384 -5.87 -1.73 1.74
N PHE A 385 -6.19 -0.91 0.74
CA PHE A 385 -5.17 -0.43 -0.22
C PHE A 385 -4.15 0.49 0.48
N LEU A 386 -2.84 0.35 0.20
CA LEU A 386 -1.75 1.08 0.87
C LEU A 386 -0.95 2.00 -0.05
#